data_AF-A0A6L3V003-F1
#
_entry.id   AF-A0A6L3V003-F1
#
_cell.length_a   1.000
_cell.length_b   1.000
_cell.length_c   1.000
_cell.angle_alpha   90.00
_cell.angle_beta   90.00
_cell.angle_gamma   90.00
#
_symmetry.space_group_name_H-M   'P 1'
#
loop_
_entity.id
_entity.type
_entity.pdbx_description
1 polymer ?
#
loop_
_entity_poly.entity_id
_entity_poly.type
_entity_poly.pdbx_seq_one_letter_code
_entity_poly.pdbx_strand_id
1 'polypeptide(L)'
;MRILARAGINIHVELDRRALNWFQREAPQKLETAKKRVVEASGMVWADRAKSITREENHIDTGLYINSIGYSTGGSPSGKPINEIQNEGNQTVLKIGADVAYAIYLEKSYAIFARALDTSQERMQNVAATQVINTLGL
;
A
#
# COMPACT_ATOMS: atom_id res chain seq x y z
N MET A 1 -16.11 -16.66 14.32
CA MET A 1 -15.60 -16.92 12.96
C MET A 1 -15.52 -15.57 12.24
N ARG A 2 -14.33 -14.94 12.19
CA ARG A 2 -14.12 -13.65 11.48
C ARG A 2 -13.65 -13.97 10.07
N ILE A 3 -14.56 -13.94 9.09
CA ILE A 3 -14.17 -13.90 7.68
C ILE A 3 -13.71 -12.45 7.42
N LEU A 4 -12.39 -12.23 7.44
CA LEU A 4 -11.81 -11.00 6.92
C LEU A 4 -11.73 -11.20 5.40
N ALA A 5 -12.65 -10.59 4.66
CA ALA A 5 -12.48 -10.46 3.22
C ALA A 5 -11.14 -9.74 2.98
N ARG A 6 -10.19 -10.43 2.36
CA ARG A 6 -8.93 -9.83 1.94
C ARG A 6 -9.17 -9.16 0.59
N ALA A 7 -9.29 -7.84 0.60
CA ALA A 7 -9.23 -7.04 -0.62
C ALA A 7 -7.75 -6.70 -0.91
N GLY A 8 -7.33 -6.80 -2.15
CA GLY A 8 -5.95 -6.52 -2.56
C GLY A 8 -5.86 -6.26 -4.06
N ILE A 9 -4.77 -5.62 -4.46
CA ILE A 9 -4.44 -5.39 -5.87
C ILE A 9 -3.13 -6.09 -6.21
N ASN A 10 -3.02 -6.58 -7.44
CA ASN A 10 -1.79 -7.13 -7.97
C ASN A 10 -1.09 -6.05 -8.79
N ILE A 11 0.15 -5.74 -8.44
CA ILE A 11 1.00 -4.84 -9.21
C ILE A 11 1.84 -5.70 -10.13
N HIS A 12 1.63 -5.55 -11.44
CA HIS A 12 2.44 -6.22 -12.45
C HIS A 12 3.53 -5.28 -12.93
N VAL A 13 4.78 -5.77 -12.92
CA VAL A 13 5.91 -5.06 -13.50
C VAL A 13 6.65 -6.02 -14.41
N GLU A 14 6.78 -5.63 -15.67
CA GLU A 14 7.55 -6.37 -16.66
C GLU A 14 8.95 -5.79 -16.78
N LEU A 15 9.94 -6.68 -16.79
CA LEU A 15 11.33 -6.35 -17.04
C LEU A 15 11.79 -7.13 -18.27
N ASP A 16 12.63 -6.51 -19.10
CA ASP A 16 13.28 -7.23 -20.19
C ASP A 16 14.06 -8.42 -19.63
N ARG A 17 14.00 -9.56 -20.33
CA ARG A 17 14.58 -10.82 -19.87
C ARG A 17 16.10 -10.72 -19.67
N ARG A 18 16.81 -9.92 -20.47
CA ARG A 18 18.26 -9.72 -20.31
C ARG A 18 18.55 -8.88 -19.08
N ALA A 19 17.78 -7.81 -18.86
CA ALA A 19 17.90 -6.98 -17.67
C ALA A 19 17.60 -7.79 -16.40
N LEU A 20 16.53 -8.59 -16.39
CA LEU A 20 16.18 -9.46 -15.27
C LEU A 20 17.30 -10.44 -14.93
N ASN A 21 17.83 -11.15 -15.93
CA ASN A 21 18.93 -12.10 -15.72
C ASN A 21 20.18 -11.42 -15.17
N TRP A 22 20.50 -10.22 -15.65
CA TRP A 22 21.64 -9.45 -15.15
C TRP A 22 21.44 -9.07 -13.68
N PHE A 23 20.28 -8.52 -13.31
CA PHE A 23 20.01 -8.15 -11.93
C PHE A 23 19.98 -9.36 -10.99
N GLN A 24 19.45 -10.50 -11.43
CA GLN A 24 19.45 -11.73 -10.64
C GLN A 24 20.87 -12.22 -10.32
N ARG A 25 21.81 -12.06 -11.26
CA ARG A 25 23.19 -12.53 -11.10
C ARG A 25 24.09 -11.51 -10.39
N GLU A 26 24.02 -10.25 -10.80
CA GLU A 26 24.98 -9.21 -10.40
C GLU A 26 24.49 -8.34 -9.24
N ALA A 27 23.17 -8.15 -9.10
CA ALA A 27 22.61 -7.24 -8.11
C ALA A 27 21.23 -7.68 -7.57
N PRO A 28 21.09 -8.91 -7.02
CA PRO A 28 19.80 -9.44 -6.55
C PRO A 28 19.16 -8.56 -5.46
N GLN A 29 19.98 -7.91 -4.63
CA GLN A 29 19.55 -6.95 -3.61
C GLN A 29 18.81 -5.74 -4.19
N LYS A 30 19.09 -5.33 -5.44
CA LYS A 30 18.35 -4.24 -6.09
C LYS A 30 16.94 -4.67 -6.47
N LEU A 31 16.75 -5.92 -6.91
CA LEU A 31 15.42 -6.46 -7.19
C LEU A 31 14.58 -6.54 -5.92
N GLU A 32 15.16 -7.06 -4.83
CA GLU A 32 14.45 -7.12 -3.54
C GLU A 32 14.10 -5.72 -3.01
N THR A 33 15.00 -4.76 -3.18
CA THR A 33 14.73 -3.35 -2.81
C THR A 33 13.64 -2.76 -3.68
N ALA A 34 13.64 -3.02 -4.99
CA ALA A 34 12.63 -2.55 -5.92
C ALA A 34 11.24 -3.10 -5.55
N LYS A 35 11.13 -4.41 -5.25
CA LYS A 35 9.87 -5.03 -4.80
C LYS A 35 9.30 -4.35 -3.55
N LYS A 36 10.14 -4.11 -2.53
CA LYS A 36 9.73 -3.43 -1.30
C LYS A 36 9.26 -2.00 -1.56
N ARG A 37 10.04 -1.22 -2.32
CA ARG A 37 9.68 0.17 -2.68
C ARG A 37 8.40 0.26 -3.51
N VAL A 38 8.17 -0.70 -4.40
CA VAL A 38 6.95 -0.78 -5.19
C VAL A 38 5.72 -0.91 -4.29
N VAL A 39 5.72 -1.89 -3.39
CA VAL A 39 4.56 -2.12 -2.52
C VAL A 39 4.39 -0.99 -1.52
N GLU A 40 5.48 -0.44 -0.98
CA GLU A 40 5.46 0.72 -0.08
C GLU A 40 4.83 1.95 -0.74
N ALA A 41 5.36 2.34 -1.91
CA ALA A 41 4.90 3.54 -2.58
C ALA A 41 3.44 3.40 -3.05
N SER A 42 3.03 2.20 -3.48
CA SER A 42 1.64 1.91 -3.80
C SER A 42 0.73 1.97 -2.56
N GLY A 43 1.19 1.41 -1.44
CA GLY A 43 0.50 1.51 -0.16
C GLY A 43 0.32 2.95 0.32
N MET A 44 1.31 3.82 0.08
CA MET A 44 1.20 5.25 0.39
C MET A 44 0.10 5.93 -0.44
N VAL A 45 0.03 5.65 -1.75
CA VAL A 45 -1.03 6.17 -2.62
C VAL A 45 -2.42 5.72 -2.13
N TRP A 46 -2.57 4.44 -1.78
CA TRP A 46 -3.81 3.92 -1.20
C TRP A 46 -4.16 4.64 0.11
N ALA A 47 -3.19 4.78 1.02
CA ALA A 47 -3.42 5.38 2.33
C ALA A 47 -3.84 6.85 2.20
N ASP A 48 -3.20 7.60 1.30
CA ASP A 48 -3.57 8.98 1.00
C ASP A 48 -4.99 9.08 0.45
N ARG A 49 -5.40 8.16 -0.44
CA ARG A 49 -6.77 8.16 -0.96
C ARG A 49 -7.79 7.79 0.12
N ALA A 50 -7.52 6.78 0.94
CA ALA A 50 -8.39 6.39 2.05
C ALA A 50 -8.58 7.53 3.07
N LYS A 51 -7.49 8.24 3.41
CA LYS A 51 -7.56 9.44 4.26
C LYS A 51 -8.34 10.57 3.59
N SER A 52 -8.21 10.74 2.26
CA SER A 52 -8.94 11.76 1.51
C SER A 52 -10.44 11.49 1.48
N ILE A 53 -10.87 10.26 1.16
CA ILE A 53 -12.28 9.84 1.21
C ILE A 53 -12.89 10.08 2.60
N THR A 54 -12.14 9.74 3.65
CA THR A 54 -12.58 9.96 5.04
C THR A 54 -12.84 11.44 5.33
N ARG A 55 -11.97 12.35 4.82
CA ARG A 55 -12.09 13.80 5.01
C ARG A 55 -13.14 14.44 4.12
N GLU A 56 -13.16 14.09 2.83
CA GLU A 56 -14.06 14.66 1.82
C GLU A 56 -15.53 14.42 2.17
N GLU A 57 -15.83 13.28 2.77
CA GLU A 57 -17.20 12.83 3.00
C GLU A 57 -17.65 12.99 4.46
N ASN A 58 -16.83 13.64 5.31
CA ASN A 58 -17.10 13.86 6.74
C ASN A 58 -17.57 12.59 7.49
N HIS A 59 -17.13 11.40 7.05
CA HIS A 59 -17.55 10.12 7.62
C HIS A 59 -17.15 9.94 9.08
N ILE A 60 -16.04 10.56 9.47
CA ILE A 60 -15.57 10.69 10.85
C ILE A 60 -14.60 11.86 10.97
N ASP A 61 -14.79 12.66 12.00
CA ASP A 61 -14.00 13.87 12.26
C ASP A 61 -13.03 13.67 13.43
N THR A 62 -12.35 12.52 13.44
CA THR A 62 -11.29 12.28 14.43
C THR A 62 -9.97 12.08 13.71
N GLY A 63 -9.04 13.01 13.95
CA GLY A 63 -7.66 12.85 13.51
C GLY A 63 -7.05 11.51 13.95
N LEU A 64 -7.59 10.90 15.00
CA LEU A 64 -7.28 9.54 15.44
C LEU A 64 -7.44 8.49 14.33
N TYR A 65 -8.63 8.41 13.71
CA TYR A 65 -8.88 7.42 12.67
C TYR A 65 -8.00 7.67 11.44
N ILE A 66 -7.98 8.92 10.96
CA ILE A 66 -7.22 9.32 9.78
C ILE A 66 -5.73 9.02 9.97
N ASN A 67 -5.16 9.31 11.14
CA ASN A 67 -3.75 9.05 11.43
C ASN A 67 -3.44 7.57 11.65
N SER A 68 -4.44 6.73 11.91
CA SER A 68 -4.28 5.27 12.02
C SER A 68 -4.21 4.55 10.67
N ILE A 69 -4.58 5.19 9.56
CA ILE A 69 -4.63 4.57 8.23
C ILE A 69 -3.23 4.53 7.58
N GLY A 70 -2.75 3.31 7.35
CA GLY A 70 -1.58 3.00 6.52
C GLY A 70 -0.26 3.48 7.08
N TYR A 71 0.12 4.72 6.80
CA TYR A 71 1.39 5.32 7.25
C TYR A 71 1.13 6.56 8.12
N SER A 72 1.99 6.80 9.10
CA SER A 72 1.90 8.03 9.91
C SER A 72 2.39 9.23 9.10
N THR A 73 1.57 10.28 9.03
CA THR A 73 1.88 11.53 8.30
C THR A 73 2.34 12.66 9.23
N GLY A 74 2.91 12.35 10.40
CA GLY A 74 3.60 13.34 11.24
C GLY A 74 2.80 14.01 12.37
N GLY A 75 1.71 13.39 12.83
CA GLY A 75 1.08 13.72 14.13
C GLY A 75 1.13 12.49 15.01
N SER A 76 1.51 12.62 16.29
CA SER A 76 1.63 11.50 17.22
C SER A 76 0.32 10.70 17.21
N PRO A 77 0.28 9.52 16.57
CA PRO A 77 -0.98 8.86 16.34
C PRO A 77 -1.29 8.08 17.63
N SER A 78 -2.49 8.23 18.16
CA SER A 78 -2.91 7.42 19.30
C SER A 78 -3.11 5.94 18.92
N GLY A 79 -3.03 5.61 17.62
CA GLY A 79 -2.98 4.24 17.07
C GLY A 79 -1.73 4.03 16.20
N LYS A 80 -1.17 2.82 16.16
CA LYS A 80 0.01 2.51 15.35
C LYS A 80 -0.45 2.04 13.98
N PRO A 81 -0.21 2.79 12.88
CA PRO A 81 -0.72 2.39 11.57
C PRO A 81 -0.33 0.95 11.20
N ILE A 82 -1.26 0.22 10.55
CA ILE A 82 -0.96 -1.12 10.05
C ILE A 82 -0.20 -0.96 8.73
N ASN A 83 1.10 -1.26 8.73
CA ASN A 83 1.97 -1.26 7.55
C ASN A 83 3.09 -2.32 7.65
N GLU A 84 2.77 -3.57 7.36
CA GLU A 84 3.72 -4.67 7.47
C GLU A 84 4.09 -5.24 6.09
N ILE A 85 5.38 -5.27 5.77
CA ILE A 85 5.88 -5.91 4.55
C ILE A 85 6.30 -7.33 4.89
N GLN A 86 5.79 -8.28 4.11
CA GLN A 86 6.14 -9.69 4.21
C GLN A 86 6.65 -10.18 2.86
N ASN A 87 7.74 -10.94 2.87
CA ASN A 87 8.21 -11.65 1.69
C ASN A 87 7.66 -13.07 1.73
N GLU A 88 6.79 -13.41 0.78
CA GLU A 88 6.16 -14.72 0.64
C GLU A 88 6.67 -15.38 -0.65
N GLY A 89 7.74 -16.16 -0.55
CA GLY A 89 8.38 -16.81 -1.69
C GLY A 89 8.92 -15.79 -2.70
N ASN A 90 8.36 -15.78 -3.92
CA ASN A 90 8.73 -14.82 -4.96
C ASN A 90 7.87 -13.53 -4.94
N GLN A 91 7.01 -13.37 -3.95
CA GLN A 91 6.11 -12.21 -3.81
C GLN A 91 6.51 -11.36 -2.61
N THR A 92 6.34 -10.05 -2.75
CA THR A 92 6.42 -9.10 -1.65
C THR A 92 5.00 -8.58 -1.43
N VAL A 93 4.49 -8.73 -0.21
CA VAL A 93 3.13 -8.37 0.18
C VAL A 93 3.21 -7.24 1.19
N LEU A 94 2.46 -6.17 0.96
CA LEU A 94 2.22 -5.14 1.96
C LEU A 94 0.85 -5.36 2.60
N LYS A 95 0.84 -5.61 3.91
CA LYS A 95 -0.37 -5.58 4.74
C LYS A 95 -0.57 -4.16 5.22
N ILE A 96 -1.65 -3.53 4.78
CA ILE A 96 -1.95 -2.14 5.10
C ILE A 96 -3.40 -2.00 5.56
N GLY A 97 -3.64 -1.09 6.52
CA GLY A 97 -4.96 -0.94 7.13
C GLY A 97 -5.01 0.17 8.17
N ALA A 98 -6.03 0.15 9.03
CA ALA A 98 -6.17 1.09 10.15
C ALA A 98 -6.12 0.37 11.51
N ASP A 99 -5.41 0.96 12.46
CA ASP A 99 -5.24 0.43 13.83
C ASP A 99 -6.20 1.08 14.84
N VAL A 100 -7.50 1.02 14.55
CA VAL A 100 -8.54 1.38 15.52
C VAL A 100 -9.65 0.34 15.49
N ALA A 101 -10.16 0.00 16.67
CA ALA A 101 -11.15 -1.07 16.83
C ALA A 101 -12.44 -0.85 16.01
N TYR A 102 -12.81 0.42 15.78
CA TYR A 102 -14.01 0.78 15.04
C TYR A 102 -13.80 0.88 13.52
N ALA A 103 -12.57 0.75 13.00
CA ALA A 103 -12.31 0.80 11.56
C ALA A 103 -13.12 -0.22 10.78
N ILE A 104 -13.37 -1.41 11.35
CA ILE A 104 -14.18 -2.45 10.73
C ILE A 104 -15.64 -2.04 10.54
N TYR A 105 -16.21 -1.24 11.45
CA TYR A 105 -17.58 -0.77 11.32
C TYR A 105 -17.68 0.32 10.25
N LEU A 106 -16.69 1.20 10.18
CA LEU A 106 -16.60 2.22 9.13
C LEU A 106 -16.44 1.61 7.76
N GLU A 107 -15.60 0.58 7.64
CA GLU A 107 -15.43 -0.10 6.36
C GLU A 107 -16.72 -0.77 5.90
N LYS A 108 -17.50 -1.35 6.82
CA LYS A 108 -18.81 -1.94 6.50
C LYS A 108 -19.84 -0.90 6.05
N SER A 109 -19.81 0.29 6.65
CA SER A 109 -20.79 1.35 6.35
C SER A 109 -20.45 2.15 5.10
N TYR A 110 -19.15 2.42 4.88
CA TYR A 110 -18.69 3.44 3.92
C TYR A 110 -17.73 2.89 2.86
N ALA A 111 -17.27 1.64 3.00
CA ALA A 111 -16.35 0.97 2.08
C ALA A 111 -15.10 1.81 1.75
N ILE A 112 -14.56 2.53 2.74
CA ILE A 112 -13.49 3.53 2.56
C ILE A 112 -12.26 2.89 1.92
N PHE A 113 -11.83 1.74 2.42
CA PHE A 113 -10.64 1.02 1.95
C PHE A 113 -10.86 0.38 0.60
N ALA A 114 -12.02 -0.24 0.37
CA ALA A 114 -12.36 -0.81 -0.93
C ALA A 114 -12.43 0.28 -2.01
N ARG A 115 -13.08 1.42 -1.73
CA ARG A 115 -13.15 2.57 -2.64
C ARG A 115 -11.79 3.22 -2.86
N ALA A 116 -10.96 3.30 -1.82
CA ALA A 116 -9.60 3.78 -1.98
C ALA A 116 -8.78 2.87 -2.91
N LEU A 117 -8.91 1.54 -2.79
CA LEU A 117 -8.26 0.60 -3.70
C LEU A 117 -8.72 0.82 -5.14
N ASP A 118 -10.03 0.84 -5.37
CA ASP A 118 -10.63 0.98 -6.70
C ASP A 118 -10.23 2.31 -7.36
N THR A 119 -10.40 3.43 -6.65
CA THR A 119 -10.17 4.77 -7.21
C THR A 119 -8.70 5.16 -7.35
N SER A 120 -7.77 4.44 -6.70
CA SER A 120 -6.35 4.77 -6.77
C SER A 120 -5.50 3.74 -7.50
N GLN A 121 -6.11 2.68 -8.06
CA GLN A 121 -5.41 1.56 -8.70
C GLN A 121 -4.45 1.99 -9.80
N GLU A 122 -4.90 2.85 -10.72
CA GLU A 122 -4.06 3.36 -11.80
C GLU A 122 -2.84 4.11 -11.26
N ARG A 123 -3.06 4.98 -10.27
CA ARG A 123 -1.97 5.76 -9.65
C ARG A 123 -0.99 4.86 -8.88
N MET A 124 -1.47 3.81 -8.22
CA MET A 124 -0.63 2.81 -7.58
C MET A 124 0.29 2.13 -8.60
N GLN A 125 -0.25 1.73 -9.76
CA GLN A 125 0.55 1.12 -10.83
C GLN A 125 1.60 2.08 -11.41
N ASN A 126 1.23 3.34 -11.64
CA ASN A 126 2.15 4.35 -12.18
C ASN A 126 3.32 4.66 -11.22
N VAL A 127 3.02 4.80 -9.93
CA VAL A 127 4.04 5.03 -8.90
C VAL A 127 4.92 3.79 -8.74
N ALA A 128 4.34 2.59 -8.78
CA ALA A 128 5.11 1.34 -8.76
C ALA A 128 6.11 1.27 -9.92
N ALA A 129 5.66 1.50 -11.16
CA ALA A 129 6.53 1.51 -12.33
C ALA A 129 7.67 2.53 -12.17
N THR A 130 7.35 3.74 -11.69
CA THR A 130 8.33 4.79 -11.41
C THR A 130 9.37 4.35 -10.37
N GLN A 131 8.96 3.66 -9.30
CA GLN A 131 9.89 3.15 -8.30
C GLN A 131 10.81 2.07 -8.83
N VAL A 132 10.34 1.22 -9.75
CA VAL A 132 11.19 0.22 -10.40
C VAL A 132 12.25 0.88 -11.26
N ILE A 133 11.84 1.81 -12.13
CA ILE A 133 12.76 2.57 -13.00
C ILE A 133 13.84 3.25 -12.15
N ASN A 134 13.44 3.99 -11.12
CA ASN A 134 14.37 4.70 -10.24
C ASN A 134 15.29 3.78 -9.44
N THR A 135 14.79 2.64 -8.97
CA THR A 135 15.58 1.73 -8.11
C THR A 135 16.54 0.87 -8.93
N LEU A 136 16.12 0.48 -10.13
CA LEU A 136 16.95 -0.33 -11.03
C LEU A 136 17.88 0.54 -11.90
N GLY A 137 17.58 1.84 -12.05
CA GLY A 137 18.36 2.76 -12.89
C GLY A 137 18.11 2.53 -14.37
N LEU A 138 16.85 2.30 -14.73
CA LEU A 138 16.39 2.05 -16.11
C LEU A 138 15.91 3.35 -16.78
#